data_AF-A0A973HU06-F1
#
_entry.id   AF-A0A973HU06-F1
#
_cell.length_a   1.000
_cell.length_b   1.000
_cell.length_c   1.000
_cell.angle_alpha   90.00
_cell.angle_beta   90.00
_cell.angle_gamma   90.00
#
_symmetry.space_group_name_H-M   'P 1'
#
loop_
_entity.id
_entity.type
_entity.pdbx_description
1 polymer ?
#
loop_
_entity_poly.entity_id
_entity_poly.type
_entity_poly.pdbx_seq_one_letter_code
_entity_poly.pdbx_strand_id
1 'polypeptide(L)' 'MTTIVSVRRGDEVVIGGDGQVSLGNTVMKGNARKVRRLFDGQ' A
#
# COMPACT_ATOMS: atom_id res chain seq x y z
N MET A 1 5.28 -11.66 0.67
CA MET A 1 4.80 -11.04 1.93
C MET A 1 4.37 -9.62 1.61
N THR A 2 3.27 -9.14 2.17
CA THR A 2 2.79 -7.76 1.97
C THR A 2 2.42 -7.20 3.34
N THR A 3 2.96 -6.03 3.69
CA THR A 3 2.67 -5.32 4.94
C THR A 3 1.84 -4.09 4.63
N ILE A 4 0.67 -4.00 5.23
CA ILE A 4 -0.19 -2.81 5.19
C ILE A 4 -0.27 -2.25 6.62
N VAL A 5 -0.13 -0.94 6.75
CA VAL A 5 -0.25 -0.20 8.02
C VAL A 5 -1.31 0.90 7.89
N SER A 6 -2.00 1.17 9.00
CA SER A 6 -2.99 2.25 9.11
C SER A 6 -2.71 3.06 10.37
N VAL A 7 -2.74 4.38 10.25
CA VAL A 7 -2.59 5.32 11.37
C VAL A 7 -3.81 6.25 11.38
N ARG A 8 -4.40 6.43 12.56
CA ARG A 8 -5.50 7.37 12.81
C ARG A 8 -5.05 8.45 13.80
N ARG A 9 -5.35 9.70 13.49
CA ARG A 9 -5.18 10.85 14.39
C ARG A 9 -6.42 11.72 14.31
N GLY A 10 -7.22 11.74 15.38
CA GLY A 10 -8.53 12.41 15.37
C GLY A 10 -9.41 11.84 14.25
N ASP A 11 -9.93 12.74 13.42
CA ASP A 11 -10.78 12.41 12.27
C ASP A 11 -9.99 12.07 10.99
N GLU A 12 -8.66 12.14 11.03
CA GLU A 12 -7.80 11.85 9.88
C GLU A 12 -7.26 10.41 9.92
N VAL A 13 -7.23 9.76 8.76
CA VAL A 13 -6.73 8.39 8.58
C VAL A 13 -5.75 8.34 7.41
N VAL A 14 -4.61 7.69 7.63
CA VAL A 14 -3.59 7.44 6.60
C VAL A 14 -3.35 5.93 6.48
N ILE A 15 -3.27 5.44 5.24
CA ILE A 15 -2.99 4.04 4.92
C ILE A 15 -1.71 3.97 4.09
N GLY A 16 -0.78 3.11 4.49
CA GLY A 16 0.48 2.84 3.79
C GLY A 16 0.67 1.35 3.56
N GLY A 17 1.37 0.97 2.49
CA GLY A 17 1.69 -0.41 2.20
C GLY A 17 3.14 -0.55 1.75
N ASP A 18 3.73 -1.72 1.95
CA ASP A 18 5.05 -2.03 1.42
C ASP A 18 5.00 -2.15 -0.12
N GLY A 19 5.91 -1.46 -0.81
CA GLY A 19 5.96 -1.41 -2.28
C GLY A 19 6.42 -2.71 -2.96
N GLN A 20 6.60 -3.79 -2.19
CA GLN A 20 7.19 -5.05 -2.65
C GLN A 20 6.17 -5.87 -3.45
N VAL A 21 6.44 -6.14 -4.73
CA VAL A 21 5.67 -7.13 -5.51
C VAL A 21 6.54 -8.33 -5.81
N SER A 22 6.06 -9.51 -5.41
CA SER A 22 6.74 -10.79 -5.63
C SER A 22 5.92 -11.68 -6.56
N LEU A 23 6.59 -12.33 -7.51
CA LEU A 23 6.05 -13.44 -8.30
C LEU A 23 6.87 -14.69 -7.94
N GLY A 24 6.28 -15.61 -7.18
CA GLY A 24 7.03 -16.72 -6.59
C GLY A 24 8.06 -16.22 -5.55
N ASN A 25 9.31 -16.68 -5.66
CA ASN A 25 10.41 -16.30 -4.74
C ASN A 25 11.19 -15.04 -5.19
N THR A 26 10.75 -14.37 -6.26
CA THR A 26 11.48 -13.23 -6.85
C THR A 26 10.69 -11.94 -6.68
N VAL A 27 11.33 -10.92 -6.12
CA VAL A 27 10.80 -9.54 -6.06
C VAL A 27 10.95 -8.90 -7.44
N MET A 28 9.84 -8.57 -8.10
CA MET A 28 9.81 -8.15 -9.50
C MET A 28 9.85 -6.63 -9.72
N LYS A 29 9.43 -5.80 -8.76
CA LYS A 29 9.38 -4.33 -8.95
C LYS A 29 9.26 -3.60 -7.61
N GLY A 30 10.10 -2.58 -7.38
CA GLY A 30 10.07 -1.76 -6.15
C GLY A 30 9.00 -0.65 -6.12
N ASN A 31 8.23 -0.46 -7.19
CA ASN A 31 7.29 0.66 -7.37
C ASN A 31 5.84 0.19 -7.57
N ALA A 32 5.36 -0.75 -6.78
CA ALA A 32 3.96 -1.12 -6.79
C ALA A 32 3.13 -0.23 -5.86
N ARG A 33 2.18 0.52 -6.41
CA ARG A 33 1.18 1.23 -5.60
C ARG A 33 0.07 0.25 -5.20
N LYS A 34 0.14 -0.27 -3.98
CA LYS A 34 -0.87 -1.19 -3.40
C LYS A 34 -2.03 -0.50 -2.69
N VAL A 35 -1.98 0.83 -2.56
CA VAL A 35 -3.06 1.67 -2.03
C VAL A 35 -3.60 2.51 -3.17
N ARG A 36 -4.93 2.46 -3.37
CA ARG A 36 -5.68 3.24 -4.37
C ARG A 36 -6.88 3.86 -3.67
N ARG A 37 -7.14 5.17 -3.84
CA ARG A 37 -8.35 5.75 -3.22
C ARG A 37 -9.58 5.30 -4.02
N LEU A 38 -10.66 5.07 -3.29
CA LEU A 38 -11.93 4.59 -3.86
C LEU A 38 -12.94 5.72 -4.09
N PHE A 39 -12.73 6.89 -3.48
CA PHE A 39 -13.55 8.09 -3.62
C PHE A 39 -12.73 9.20 -4.26
N ASP A 40 -13.30 9.90 -5.25
CA ASP A 40 -12.69 10.95 -6.08
C ASP A 40 -11.45 10.55 -6.92
N GLY A 41 -11.24 9.24 -7.13
CA GLY A 41 -10.41 8.73 -8.24
C GLY A 41 -8.90 8.99 -8.21
N GLN A 42 -8.31 9.44 -7.09
CA GLN A 42 -6.85 9.66 -6.98
C GLN A 42 -6.06 8.57 -6.25
#